data_AF-C9J029-F1
#
_entry.id   AF-C9J029-F1
#
_cell.length_a   1.000
_cell.length_b   1.000
_cell.length_c   1.000
_cell.angle_alpha   90.00
_cell.angle_beta   90.00
_cell.angle_gamma   90.00
#
_symmetry.space_group_name_H-M   'P 1'
#
loop_
_entity.id
_entity.type
_entity.pdbx_description
1 polymer ?
#
loop_
_entity_poly.entity_id
_entity_poly.type
_entity_poly.pdbx_seq_one_letter_code
_entity_poly.pdbx_strand_id
1 'polypeptide(L)'
;MEGPLTPPPLQGGGAAAVPEPGARQHPGHETAAQRYSARLLQAGYEPESDFLILPGFIDFIADEVDLTSALTRKITLKTPLISSPMDTVTEADMAIAMAKFEQGFITDPVVLSPSHTVGDVLEAKMRHGFSGIPITETGTMGSKLVGIVTSRDIDFLAEKDHTTLLSEVMTPRIELVVAPAGVT
;
A
#
# COMPACT_ATOMS: atom_id res chain seq x y z
N MET A 1 57.17 18.23 4.47
CA MET A 1 56.77 17.12 5.36
C MET A 1 55.27 17.26 5.51
N GLU A 2 54.54 16.45 4.73
CA GLU A 2 53.09 16.51 4.55
C GLU A 2 52.36 16.31 5.90
N GLY A 3 51.49 17.25 6.25
CA GLY A 3 50.60 17.19 7.42
C GLY A 3 49.29 16.44 7.11
N PRO A 4 48.41 16.24 8.12
CA PRO A 4 47.28 15.32 8.00
C PRO A 4 46.19 15.85 7.05
N LEU A 5 45.64 14.92 6.25
CA LEU A 5 44.55 15.14 5.30
C LEU A 5 43.26 15.57 6.02
N THR A 6 42.76 16.76 5.71
CA THR A 6 41.42 17.23 6.09
C THR A 6 40.34 16.54 5.25
N PRO A 7 39.21 16.08 5.84
CA PRO A 7 38.11 15.53 5.06
C PRO A 7 37.41 16.62 4.22
N PRO A 8 36.83 16.27 3.06
CA PRO A 8 36.16 17.23 2.18
C PRO A 8 34.86 17.76 2.81
N PRO A 9 34.40 18.97 2.41
CA PRO A 9 33.16 19.54 2.92
C PRO A 9 31.95 18.73 2.44
N LEU A 10 30.98 18.54 3.33
CA LEU A 10 29.67 17.98 3.00
C LEU A 10 28.95 18.95 2.06
N GLN A 11 28.66 18.49 0.85
CA GLN A 11 27.90 19.24 -0.14
C GLN A 11 26.40 19.14 0.18
N GLY A 12 25.97 19.91 1.18
CA GLY A 12 24.55 20.14 1.48
C GLY A 12 24.14 21.51 0.94
N GLY A 13 23.43 21.52 -0.18
CA GLY A 13 23.01 22.75 -0.84
C GLY A 13 21.91 22.51 -1.86
N GLY A 14 20.77 21.98 -1.41
CA GLY A 14 19.54 22.05 -2.19
C GLY A 14 19.06 23.50 -2.21
N ALA A 15 19.37 24.23 -3.28
CA ALA A 15 18.82 25.56 -3.51
C ALA A 15 17.29 25.47 -3.50
N ALA A 16 16.64 26.20 -2.59
CA ALA A 16 15.21 26.40 -2.63
C ALA A 16 14.86 27.04 -3.97
N ALA A 17 14.17 26.29 -4.83
CA ALA A 17 13.65 26.80 -6.08
C ALA A 17 12.73 28.00 -5.78
N VAL A 18 13.00 29.13 -6.43
CA VAL A 18 12.18 30.33 -6.35
C VAL A 18 10.78 29.98 -6.89
N PRO A 19 9.69 30.23 -6.14
CA PRO A 19 8.35 29.89 -6.60
C PRO A 19 7.95 30.78 -7.80
N GLU A 20 7.46 30.14 -8.85
CA GLU A 20 6.91 30.78 -10.05
C GLU A 20 5.79 31.79 -9.67
N PRO A 21 5.85 33.04 -10.16
CA PRO A 21 4.88 34.07 -9.82
C PRO A 21 3.54 33.79 -10.52
N GLY A 22 2.58 33.21 -9.78
CA GLY A 22 1.21 32.99 -10.29
C GLY A 22 0.42 31.87 -9.65
N ALA A 23 1.01 31.05 -8.78
CA ALA A 23 0.28 30.00 -8.08
C ALA A 23 -0.73 30.60 -7.09
N ARG A 24 -2.04 30.44 -7.37
CA ARG A 24 -3.10 30.78 -6.41
C ARG A 24 -2.91 29.92 -5.16
N GLN A 25 -2.48 30.54 -4.07
CA GLN A 25 -2.39 29.89 -2.77
C GLN A 25 -3.81 29.69 -2.23
N HIS A 26 -4.24 28.43 -2.17
CA HIS A 26 -5.37 28.07 -1.32
C HIS A 26 -4.93 28.23 0.15
N PRO A 27 -5.74 28.87 1.02
CA PRO A 27 -5.35 29.08 2.41
C PRO A 27 -5.27 27.72 3.13
N GLY A 28 -4.04 27.24 3.30
CA GLY A 28 -3.74 26.03 4.07
C GLY A 28 -4.02 26.27 5.55
N HIS A 29 -4.65 25.29 6.20
CA HIS A 29 -4.76 25.27 7.64
C HIS A 29 -3.38 24.97 8.24
N GLU A 30 -2.68 26.01 8.70
CA GLU A 30 -1.42 25.86 9.43
C GLU A 30 -1.69 25.19 10.78
N THR A 31 -1.07 24.03 11.02
CA THR A 31 -1.27 23.25 12.25
C THR A 31 -0.57 23.92 13.44
N ALA A 32 -1.08 23.69 14.66
CA ALA A 32 -0.47 24.25 15.87
C ALA A 32 1.00 23.82 16.04
N ALA A 33 1.35 22.61 15.62
CA ALA A 33 2.71 22.10 15.59
C ALA A 33 3.61 22.91 14.64
N GLN A 34 3.15 23.21 13.42
CA GLN A 34 3.89 24.06 12.47
C GLN A 34 4.11 25.47 13.00
N ARG A 35 3.10 26.07 13.66
CA ARG A 35 3.22 27.40 14.29
C ARG A 35 4.22 27.38 15.45
N TYR A 36 4.25 26.30 16.21
CA TYR A 36 5.20 26.13 17.31
C TYR A 36 6.63 25.95 16.80
N SER A 37 6.84 25.07 15.82
CA SER A 37 8.16 24.86 15.20
C SER A 37 8.68 26.13 14.51
N ALA A 38 7.83 26.86 13.78
CA ALA A 38 8.22 28.13 13.16
C ALA A 38 8.62 29.20 14.19
N ARG A 39 7.94 29.22 15.36
CA ARG A 39 8.29 30.12 16.46
C ARG A 39 9.63 29.74 17.11
N LEU A 40 9.91 28.45 17.26
CA LEU A 40 11.19 27.97 17.80
C LEU A 40 12.36 28.30 16.86
N LEU A 41 12.19 28.07 15.57
CA LEU A 41 13.19 28.43 14.55
C LEU A 41 13.45 29.95 14.51
N GLN A 42 12.40 30.78 14.61
CA GLN A 42 12.56 32.24 14.72
C GLN A 42 13.31 32.68 15.99
N ALA A 43 13.20 31.89 17.07
CA ALA A 43 13.94 32.11 18.30
C ALA A 43 15.39 31.56 18.25
N GLY A 44 15.81 30.99 17.11
CA GLY A 44 17.15 30.46 16.91
C GLY A 44 17.35 29.04 17.46
N TYR A 45 16.26 28.31 17.73
CA TYR A 45 16.32 26.94 18.18
C TYR A 45 15.97 25.96 17.07
N GLU A 46 16.84 24.98 16.85
CA GLU A 46 16.61 23.82 15.99
C GLU A 46 15.90 22.73 16.81
N PRO A 47 14.60 22.44 16.53
CA PRO A 47 13.75 21.60 17.39
C PRO A 47 14.30 20.20 17.67
N GLU A 48 15.11 19.67 16.75
CA GLU A 48 15.64 18.31 16.79
C GLU A 48 16.97 18.20 17.57
N SER A 49 17.71 19.30 17.75
CA SER A 49 19.07 19.28 18.30
C SER A 49 19.23 20.05 19.62
N ASP A 50 18.31 20.99 19.91
CA ASP A 50 18.50 21.92 21.03
C ASP A 50 17.78 21.52 22.33
N PHE A 51 16.99 20.44 22.31
CA PHE A 51 16.21 20.01 23.48
C PHE A 51 16.27 18.50 23.70
N LEU A 52 16.18 18.12 24.98
CA LEU A 52 16.07 16.74 25.42
C LEU A 52 14.72 16.55 26.13
N ILE A 53 14.06 15.42 25.88
CA ILE A 53 12.83 15.04 26.58
C ILE A 53 13.22 14.37 27.90
N LEU A 54 12.77 14.94 29.02
CA LEU A 54 12.98 14.33 30.33
C LEU A 54 12.04 13.13 30.52
N PRO A 55 12.51 12.03 31.13
CA PRO A 55 11.67 10.86 31.36
C PRO A 55 10.55 11.17 32.38
N GLY A 56 9.38 10.56 32.15
CA GLY A 56 8.28 10.52 33.10
C GLY A 56 8.25 9.21 33.90
N PHE A 57 7.20 9.03 34.71
CA PHE A 57 6.90 7.75 35.35
C PHE A 57 6.32 6.76 34.33
N ILE A 58 6.70 5.49 34.42
CA ILE A 58 6.29 4.42 33.49
C ILE A 58 5.71 3.26 34.31
N ASP A 59 4.48 2.87 34.02
CA ASP A 59 3.76 1.74 34.64
C ASP A 59 3.18 0.75 33.61
N PHE A 60 3.58 0.87 32.34
CA PHE A 60 3.15 0.06 31.21
C PHE A 60 4.36 -0.49 30.43
N ILE A 61 4.13 -1.48 29.56
CA ILE A 61 5.16 -2.00 28.65
C ILE A 61 5.11 -1.25 27.30
N ALA A 62 6.23 -1.22 26.57
CA ALA A 62 6.33 -0.48 25.31
C ALA A 62 5.24 -0.84 24.27
N ASP A 63 4.82 -2.11 24.24
CA ASP A 63 3.82 -2.61 23.28
C ASP A 63 2.38 -2.17 23.61
N GLU A 64 2.13 -1.68 24.84
CA GLU A 64 0.83 -1.13 25.24
C GLU A 64 0.63 0.32 24.78
N VAL A 65 1.66 0.94 24.20
CA VAL A 65 1.59 2.31 23.68
C VAL A 65 0.80 2.34 22.37
N ASP A 66 -0.33 3.05 22.36
CA ASP A 66 -1.12 3.28 21.15
C ASP A 66 -0.49 4.39 20.29
N LEU A 67 -0.11 4.04 19.06
CA LEU A 67 0.46 4.97 18.08
C LEU A 67 -0.59 5.56 17.13
N THR A 68 -1.86 5.22 17.33
CA THR A 68 -2.97 5.67 16.47
C THR A 68 -3.02 7.19 16.40
N SER A 69 -2.88 7.72 15.18
CA SER A 69 -2.72 9.15 14.92
C SER A 69 -3.60 9.60 13.77
N ALA A 70 -4.25 10.76 13.93
CA ALA A 70 -5.09 11.34 12.89
C ALA A 70 -4.24 12.01 11.79
N LEU A 71 -4.37 11.52 10.56
CA LEU A 71 -3.76 12.17 9.39
C LEU A 71 -4.66 13.30 8.87
N THR A 72 -5.96 13.05 8.75
CA THR A 72 -6.96 14.06 8.38
C THR A 72 -8.16 13.98 9.32
N ARG A 73 -9.16 14.85 9.11
CA ARG A 73 -10.43 14.80 9.85
C ARG A 73 -11.18 13.46 9.71
N LYS A 74 -10.91 12.70 8.65
CA LYS A 74 -11.62 11.45 8.33
C LYS A 74 -10.71 10.23 8.22
N ILE A 75 -9.39 10.42 8.24
CA ILE A 75 -8.41 9.34 8.01
C ILE A 75 -7.50 9.28 9.24
N THR A 76 -7.48 8.11 9.88
CA THR A 76 -6.65 7.80 11.04
C THR A 76 -5.72 6.65 10.68
N LEU A 77 -4.45 6.76 11.06
CA LEU A 77 -3.44 5.73 10.83
C LEU A 77 -3.11 5.05 12.16
N LYS A 78 -2.92 3.73 12.14
CA LYS A 78 -2.42 2.99 13.32
C LYS A 78 -0.97 3.33 13.65
N THR A 79 -0.21 3.80 12.66
CA THR A 79 1.20 4.16 12.77
C THR A 79 1.41 5.54 12.12
N PRO A 80 2.03 6.52 12.79
CA PRO A 80 2.14 7.91 12.32
C PRO A 80 3.28 8.09 11.30
N LEU A 81 3.39 7.20 10.31
CA LEU A 81 4.43 7.24 9.28
C LEU A 81 3.81 7.44 7.91
N ILE A 82 4.38 8.36 7.11
CA ILE A 82 3.94 8.71 5.76
C ILE A 82 5.19 8.90 4.89
N SER A 83 5.19 8.34 3.69
CA SER A 83 6.27 8.58 2.74
C SER A 83 6.12 9.92 2.04
N SER A 84 7.26 10.57 1.76
CA SER A 84 7.27 11.81 0.98
C SER A 84 6.78 11.55 -0.45
N PRO A 85 5.96 12.43 -1.04
CA PRO A 85 5.46 12.28 -2.41
C PRO A 85 6.54 12.70 -3.43
N MET A 86 7.62 11.92 -3.50
CA MET A 86 8.76 12.12 -4.38
C MET A 86 8.94 10.90 -5.28
N ASP A 87 9.28 11.12 -6.55
CA ASP A 87 9.45 10.03 -7.54
C ASP A 87 10.50 8.99 -7.11
N THR A 88 11.52 9.41 -6.35
CA THR A 88 12.57 8.52 -5.83
C THR A 88 12.17 7.76 -4.56
N VAL A 89 11.05 8.12 -3.93
CA VAL A 89 10.62 7.58 -2.64
C VAL A 89 9.34 6.79 -2.76
N THR A 90 8.32 7.36 -3.41
CA THR A 90 6.96 6.81 -3.38
C THR A 90 6.46 6.50 -4.79
N GLU A 91 6.51 5.22 -5.12
CA GLU A 91 5.76 4.61 -6.22
C GLU A 91 4.73 3.60 -5.66
N ALA A 92 4.09 2.82 -6.55
CA ALA A 92 3.04 1.88 -6.17
C ALA A 92 3.47 0.90 -5.08
N ASP A 93 4.68 0.34 -5.18
CA ASP A 93 5.18 -0.66 -4.21
C ASP A 93 5.36 -0.08 -2.80
N MET A 94 5.83 1.17 -2.70
CA MET A 94 5.95 1.87 -1.41
C MET A 94 4.57 2.14 -0.81
N ALA A 95 3.64 2.64 -1.62
CA ALA A 95 2.27 2.91 -1.16
C ALA A 95 1.59 1.62 -0.65
N ILE A 96 1.75 0.51 -1.38
CA ILE A 96 1.23 -0.80 -0.96
C ILE A 96 1.91 -1.26 0.34
N ALA A 97 3.24 -1.15 0.45
CA ALA A 97 3.97 -1.55 1.65
C ALA A 97 3.50 -0.78 2.90
N MET A 98 3.22 0.51 2.76
CA MET A 98 2.69 1.33 3.85
C MET A 98 1.22 1.01 4.20
N ALA A 99 0.40 0.67 3.20
CA ALA A 99 -1.04 0.42 3.37
C ALA A 99 -1.40 -1.02 3.76
N LYS A 100 -0.45 -1.97 3.77
CA LYS A 100 -0.64 -3.43 3.99
C LYS A 100 -1.34 -3.86 5.29
N PHE A 101 -1.77 -2.92 6.14
CA PHE A 101 -2.44 -3.18 7.41
C PHE A 101 -3.97 -3.20 7.34
N GLU A 102 -4.57 -3.01 6.15
CA GLU A 102 -6.02 -3.03 5.95
C GLU A 102 -6.48 -4.29 5.19
N GLN A 103 -7.52 -4.96 5.68
CA GLN A 103 -8.25 -5.98 4.94
C GLN A 103 -9.44 -5.33 4.21
N GLY A 104 -9.72 -5.76 2.98
CA GLY A 104 -10.81 -5.22 2.17
C GLY A 104 -11.57 -6.31 1.40
N PHE A 105 -12.76 -5.95 0.92
CA PHE A 105 -13.54 -6.78 0.00
C PHE A 105 -13.22 -6.42 -1.46
N ILE A 106 -13.08 -7.44 -2.31
CA ILE A 106 -12.84 -7.25 -3.75
C ILE A 106 -14.20 -7.10 -4.43
N THR A 107 -14.49 -5.91 -4.96
CA THR A 107 -15.78 -5.60 -5.60
C THR A 107 -15.85 -6.02 -7.07
N ASP A 108 -14.73 -5.99 -7.77
CA ASP A 108 -14.63 -6.29 -9.20
C ASP A 108 -13.48 -7.27 -9.47
N PRO A 109 -13.65 -8.56 -9.14
CA PRO A 109 -12.64 -9.57 -9.43
C PRO A 109 -12.62 -9.90 -10.93
N VAL A 110 -11.45 -10.32 -11.42
CA VAL A 110 -11.37 -10.99 -12.72
C VAL A 110 -12.12 -12.31 -12.61
N VAL A 111 -13.07 -12.55 -13.51
CA VAL A 111 -13.87 -13.79 -13.57
C VAL A 111 -13.82 -14.38 -14.97
N LEU A 112 -13.89 -15.70 -15.06
CA LEU A 112 -13.91 -16.44 -16.32
C LEU A 112 -15.11 -17.38 -16.38
N SER A 113 -15.36 -17.97 -17.54
CA SER A 113 -16.42 -18.98 -17.76
C SER A 113 -15.85 -20.39 -17.82
N PRO A 114 -16.66 -21.44 -17.63
CA PRO A 114 -16.21 -22.83 -17.76
C PRO A 114 -15.66 -23.19 -19.15
N SER A 115 -16.03 -22.41 -20.18
CA SER A 115 -15.58 -22.59 -21.56
C SER A 115 -14.25 -21.90 -21.87
N HIS A 116 -13.70 -21.11 -20.94
CA HIS A 116 -12.33 -20.61 -21.05
C HIS A 116 -11.33 -21.75 -20.82
N THR A 117 -10.08 -21.48 -21.12
CA THR A 117 -8.96 -22.42 -21.03
C THR A 117 -8.05 -22.13 -19.85
N VAL A 118 -7.23 -23.10 -19.47
CA VAL A 118 -6.13 -22.92 -18.50
C VAL A 118 -5.17 -21.82 -18.97
N GLY A 119 -4.93 -21.70 -20.28
CA GLY A 119 -4.11 -20.63 -20.86
C GLY A 119 -4.64 -19.22 -20.51
N ASP A 120 -5.95 -19.02 -20.53
CA ASP A 120 -6.58 -17.74 -20.18
C ASP A 120 -6.33 -17.37 -18.71
N VAL A 121 -6.34 -18.37 -17.82
CA VAL A 121 -6.01 -18.18 -16.39
C VAL A 121 -4.55 -17.82 -16.20
N LEU A 122 -3.63 -18.47 -16.93
CA LEU A 122 -2.21 -18.15 -16.89
C LEU A 122 -1.94 -16.74 -17.40
N GLU A 123 -2.62 -16.32 -18.46
CA GLU A 123 -2.54 -14.95 -18.97
C GLU A 123 -3.07 -13.94 -17.95
N ALA A 124 -4.20 -14.22 -17.30
CA ALA A 124 -4.73 -13.39 -16.22
C ALA A 124 -3.77 -13.33 -15.02
N LYS A 125 -3.14 -14.45 -14.63
CA LYS A 125 -2.12 -14.51 -13.57
C LYS A 125 -0.92 -13.64 -13.91
N MET A 126 -0.42 -13.69 -15.15
CA MET A 126 0.70 -12.85 -15.59
C MET A 126 0.33 -11.36 -15.57
N ARG A 127 -0.89 -11.02 -15.98
CA ARG A 127 -1.35 -9.61 -16.02
C ARG A 127 -1.63 -9.02 -14.65
N HIS A 128 -2.19 -9.80 -13.73
CA HIS A 128 -2.73 -9.28 -12.48
C HIS A 128 -2.02 -9.77 -11.21
N GLY A 129 -1.12 -10.75 -11.30
CA GLY A 129 -0.32 -11.24 -10.17
C GLY A 129 -1.08 -12.11 -9.16
N PHE A 130 -2.34 -12.47 -9.42
CA PHE A 130 -3.14 -13.38 -8.60
C PHE A 130 -3.75 -14.50 -9.44
N SER A 131 -3.99 -15.65 -8.82
CA SER A 131 -4.45 -16.87 -9.51
C SER A 131 -5.78 -17.43 -9.00
N GLY A 132 -6.35 -16.85 -7.94
CA GLY A 132 -7.68 -17.21 -7.44
C GLY A 132 -8.75 -16.56 -8.30
N ILE A 133 -9.18 -17.23 -9.37
CA ILE A 133 -10.14 -16.70 -10.34
C ILE A 133 -11.50 -17.39 -10.14
N PRO A 134 -12.54 -16.65 -9.72
CA PRO A 134 -13.90 -17.18 -9.67
C PRO A 134 -14.41 -17.50 -11.08
N ILE A 135 -15.05 -18.65 -11.21
CA ILE A 135 -15.68 -19.08 -12.47
C ILE A 135 -17.18 -18.84 -12.37
N THR A 136 -17.70 -18.06 -13.30
CA THR A 136 -19.14 -17.75 -13.40
C THR A 136 -19.71 -18.34 -14.69
N GLU A 137 -21.00 -18.61 -14.71
CA GLU A 137 -21.67 -19.28 -15.85
C GLU A 137 -21.39 -18.58 -17.19
N THR A 138 -21.39 -17.24 -17.21
CA THR A 138 -21.19 -16.43 -18.41
C THR A 138 -19.79 -15.82 -18.52
N GLY A 139 -18.94 -15.97 -17.51
CA GLY A 139 -17.66 -15.27 -17.44
C GLY A 139 -17.78 -13.77 -17.18
N THR A 140 -18.87 -13.33 -16.54
CA THR A 140 -19.12 -11.92 -16.22
C THR A 140 -19.50 -11.77 -14.75
N MET A 141 -19.04 -10.69 -14.11
CA MET A 141 -19.36 -10.42 -12.70
C MET A 141 -20.88 -10.25 -12.52
N GLY A 142 -21.41 -10.77 -11.41
CA GLY A 142 -22.86 -10.82 -11.14
C GLY A 142 -23.59 -12.02 -11.74
N SER A 143 -22.92 -12.82 -12.57
CA SER A 143 -23.44 -14.11 -13.02
C SER A 143 -23.28 -15.18 -11.94
N LYS A 144 -23.96 -16.32 -12.13
CA LYS A 144 -23.97 -17.42 -11.16
C LYS A 144 -22.56 -17.97 -10.99
N LEU A 145 -22.07 -18.02 -9.74
CA LEU A 145 -20.81 -18.68 -9.39
C LEU A 145 -20.93 -20.19 -9.57
N VAL A 146 -20.09 -20.76 -10.43
CA VAL A 146 -20.08 -22.20 -10.76
C VAL A 146 -18.81 -22.92 -10.29
N GLY A 147 -17.74 -22.18 -9.97
CA GLY A 147 -16.53 -22.76 -9.40
C GLY A 147 -15.45 -21.72 -9.11
N ILE A 148 -14.25 -22.21 -8.78
CA ILE A 148 -13.04 -21.39 -8.65
C ILE A 148 -11.84 -22.16 -9.19
N VAL A 149 -10.88 -21.45 -9.77
CA VAL A 149 -9.57 -21.97 -10.14
C VAL A 149 -8.51 -21.26 -9.32
N THR A 150 -7.51 -22.00 -8.86
CA THR A 150 -6.37 -21.47 -8.11
C THR A 150 -5.05 -21.93 -8.76
N SER A 151 -3.93 -21.31 -8.37
CA SER A 151 -2.59 -21.78 -8.73
C SER A 151 -2.40 -23.29 -8.54
N ARG A 152 -2.95 -23.88 -7.47
CA ARG A 152 -2.76 -25.29 -7.14
C ARG A 152 -3.40 -26.23 -8.16
N ASP A 153 -4.42 -25.77 -8.86
CA ASP A 153 -5.17 -26.55 -9.84
C ASP A 153 -4.47 -26.56 -11.21
N ILE A 154 -3.62 -25.56 -11.49
CA ILE A 154 -3.04 -25.32 -12.82
C ILE A 154 -1.51 -25.38 -12.89
N ASP A 155 -0.79 -25.13 -11.78
CA ASP A 155 0.68 -24.99 -11.80
C ASP A 155 1.41 -26.32 -12.14
N PHE A 156 0.73 -27.47 -12.07
CA PHE A 156 1.28 -28.78 -12.40
C PHE A 156 0.95 -29.27 -13.82
N LEU A 157 0.19 -28.48 -14.59
CA LEU A 157 -0.18 -28.82 -15.96
C LEU A 157 0.98 -28.49 -16.91
N ALA A 158 1.22 -29.36 -17.89
CA ALA A 158 2.25 -29.10 -18.90
C ALA A 158 1.73 -28.11 -19.96
N GLU A 159 2.62 -27.48 -20.73
CA GLU A 159 2.23 -26.50 -21.77
C GLU A 159 1.21 -27.04 -22.77
N LYS A 160 1.28 -28.34 -23.07
CA LYS A 160 0.33 -29.05 -23.94
C LYS A 160 -1.11 -29.06 -23.39
N ASP A 161 -1.27 -28.90 -22.09
CA ASP A 161 -2.54 -28.99 -21.37
C ASP A 161 -3.18 -27.60 -21.20
N HIS A 162 -2.55 -26.53 -21.70
CA HIS A 162 -3.08 -25.16 -21.60
C HIS A 162 -4.40 -24.95 -22.38
N THR A 163 -4.74 -25.83 -23.31
CA THR A 163 -6.01 -25.81 -24.05
C THR A 163 -7.16 -26.47 -23.29
N THR A 164 -6.89 -27.10 -22.14
CA THR A 164 -7.89 -27.74 -21.29
C THR A 164 -8.90 -26.71 -20.81
N LEU A 165 -10.18 -27.08 -20.83
CA LEU A 165 -11.26 -26.20 -20.38
C LEU A 165 -11.28 -26.07 -18.86
N LEU A 166 -11.67 -24.89 -18.37
CA LEU A 166 -11.76 -24.64 -16.93
C LEU A 166 -12.80 -25.52 -16.25
N SER A 167 -13.84 -25.97 -16.96
CA SER A 167 -14.81 -26.94 -16.45
C SER A 167 -14.21 -28.26 -15.98
N GLU A 168 -13.04 -28.64 -16.52
CA GLU A 168 -12.39 -29.92 -16.22
C GLU A 168 -11.44 -29.86 -15.02
N VAL A 169 -10.96 -28.66 -14.68
CA VAL A 169 -9.92 -28.45 -13.65
C VAL A 169 -10.40 -27.63 -12.44
N MET A 170 -11.48 -26.86 -12.57
CA MET A 170 -11.97 -26.00 -11.50
C MET A 170 -12.50 -26.81 -10.31
N THR A 171 -12.39 -26.24 -9.10
CA THR A 171 -13.14 -26.74 -7.95
C THR A 171 -14.62 -26.32 -8.11
N PRO A 172 -15.57 -27.28 -8.20
CA PRO A 172 -16.96 -26.97 -8.50
C PRO A 172 -17.67 -26.31 -7.32
N ARG A 173 -18.70 -25.51 -7.59
CA ARG A 173 -19.46 -24.74 -6.59
C ARG A 173 -19.94 -25.57 -5.39
N ILE A 174 -20.25 -26.86 -5.58
CA ILE A 174 -20.74 -27.73 -4.51
C ILE A 174 -19.70 -28.02 -3.42
N GLU A 175 -18.42 -27.92 -3.75
CA GLU A 175 -17.30 -28.11 -2.82
C GLU A 175 -16.85 -26.81 -2.17
N LEU A 176 -17.43 -25.67 -2.58
CA LEU A 176 -17.05 -24.35 -2.10
C LEU A 176 -17.86 -23.91 -0.89
N VAL A 177 -17.15 -23.44 0.13
CA VAL A 177 -17.73 -22.63 1.20
C VAL A 177 -17.85 -21.19 0.72
N VAL A 178 -19.05 -20.62 0.83
CA VAL A 178 -19.31 -19.21 0.46
C VAL A 178 -20.00 -18.47 1.60
N ALA A 179 -19.82 -17.16 1.65
CA ALA A 179 -20.53 -16.26 2.55
C ALA A 179 -21.73 -15.61 1.83
N PRO A 180 -22.84 -15.31 2.54
CA PRO A 180 -23.91 -14.49 1.99
C PRO A 180 -23.43 -13.05 1.77
N ALA A 181 -24.12 -12.30 0.91
CA ALA A 181 -23.86 -10.88 0.74
C ALA A 181 -24.13 -10.10 2.04
N GLY A 182 -23.34 -9.05 2.30
CA GLY A 182 -23.51 -8.17 3.46
C GLY A 182 -22.80 -8.59 4.74
N VAL A 183 -21.90 -9.58 4.69
CA VAL A 183 -20.98 -9.90 5.79
C VAL A 183 -19.90 -8.81 5.88
N THR A 184 -19.65 -8.30 7.08
CA THR A 184 -18.66 -7.26 7.41
C THR A 184 -17.49 -7.82 8.18
#